data_AF-A0A7C9TY77-F1
#
_entry.id   AF-A0A7C9TY77-F1
#
_cell.length_a   1.000
_cell.length_b   1.000
_cell.length_c   1.000
_cell.angle_alpha   90.00
_cell.angle_beta   90.00
_cell.angle_gamma   90.00
#
_symmetry.space_group_name_H-M   'P 1'
#
loop_
_entity.id
_entity.type
_entity.pdbx_description
1 polymer ?
#
loop_
_entity_poly.entity_id
_entity_poly.type
_entity_poly.pdbx_seq_one_letter_code
_entity_poly.pdbx_strand_id
1 'polypeptide(L)'
;MNTINLKIPVESVNQGEKAVLIEVGIQLYKQKIFTFGQVRRLLNVSVWELQKILGEHKIERHYEEADLAEDLASIERGDWEAFLFF
;
A
#
# COMPACT_ATOMS: atom_id res chain seq x y z
N MET A 1 4.10 -24.21 2.17
CA MET A 1 3.50 -22.85 2.17
C MET A 1 4.59 -21.87 2.56
N ASN A 2 4.80 -20.82 1.79
CA ASN A 2 5.76 -19.77 2.14
C ASN A 2 5.05 -18.76 3.06
N THR A 3 5.67 -18.36 4.16
CA THR A 3 5.07 -17.46 5.16
C THR A 3 5.80 -16.12 5.18
N ILE A 4 5.06 -15.04 5.41
CA ILE A 4 5.61 -13.70 5.61
C ILE A 4 5.55 -13.31 7.09
N ASN A 5 6.57 -12.61 7.59
CA ASN A 5 6.58 -12.13 8.97
C ASN A 5 6.23 -10.65 8.99
N LEU A 6 5.13 -10.30 9.66
CA LEU A 6 4.70 -8.93 9.87
C LEU A 6 4.82 -8.59 11.36
N LYS A 7 5.43 -7.44 11.68
CA LYS A 7 5.63 -6.96 13.05
C LYS A 7 4.61 -5.88 13.35
N ILE A 8 3.47 -6.24 13.92
CA ILE A 8 2.44 -5.24 14.24
C ILE A 8 2.71 -4.66 15.63
N PRO A 9 3.00 -3.34 15.76
CA PRO A 9 3.17 -2.69 17.05
C PRO A 9 1.88 -2.70 17.85
N VAL A 10 1.99 -2.87 19.17
CA VAL A 10 0.84 -2.91 20.08
C VAL A 10 0.08 -1.57 20.08
N GLU A 11 0.76 -0.45 19.85
CA GLU A 11 0.13 0.87 19.72
C GLU A 11 -0.89 0.92 18.56
N SER A 12 -0.58 0.31 17.42
CA SER A 12 -1.49 0.24 16.27
C SER A 12 -2.73 -0.60 16.58
N VAL A 13 -2.57 -1.69 17.35
CA VAL A 13 -3.70 -2.52 17.81
C VAL A 13 -4.62 -1.71 18.72
N ASN A 14 -4.06 -0.92 19.63
CA ASN A 14 -4.83 -0.06 20.54
C ASN A 14 -5.55 1.08 19.80
N GLN A 15 -5.01 1.54 18.66
CA GLN A 15 -5.62 2.57 17.81
C GLN A 15 -6.76 2.02 16.93
N GLY A 16 -6.83 0.70 16.75
CA GLY A 16 -7.91 0.00 16.06
C GLY A 16 -7.55 -0.52 14.66
N GLU A 17 -8.56 -1.08 13.99
CA GLU A 17 -8.40 -1.86 12.75
C GLU A 17 -7.69 -1.09 11.63
N LYS A 18 -8.03 0.19 11.44
CA LYS A 18 -7.41 1.02 10.39
C LYS A 18 -5.91 1.19 10.61
N ALA A 19 -5.47 1.39 11.85
CA ALA A 19 -4.06 1.55 12.16
C ALA A 19 -3.28 0.23 11.96
N VAL A 20 -3.89 -0.91 12.30
CA VAL A 20 -3.33 -2.23 11.99
C VAL A 20 -3.19 -2.44 10.48
N LEU A 21 -4.23 -2.13 9.71
CA LEU A 21 -4.20 -2.25 8.25
C LEU A 21 -3.13 -1.37 7.62
N ILE A 22 -2.97 -0.11 8.08
CA ILE A 22 -1.92 0.79 7.64
C ILE A 22 -0.55 0.14 7.85
N GLU A 23 -0.30 -0.43 9.02
CA GLU A 23 1.00 -1.04 9.32
C GLU A 23 1.25 -2.31 8.49
N VAL A 24 0.22 -3.12 8.28
CA VAL A 24 0.29 -4.28 7.36
C VAL A 24 0.62 -3.81 5.94
N GLY A 25 -0.11 -2.84 5.41
CA GLY A 25 0.09 -2.31 4.06
C GLY A 25 1.48 -1.73 3.87
N ILE A 26 1.96 -0.97 4.85
CA ILE A 26 3.31 -0.40 4.88
C ILE A 26 4.39 -1.47 4.84
N GLN A 27 4.26 -2.53 5.63
CA GLN A 27 5.27 -3.59 5.67
C GLN A 27 5.29 -4.41 4.39
N LEU A 28 4.11 -4.67 3.81
CA LEU A 28 4.02 -5.35 2.51
C LEU A 28 4.64 -4.51 1.39
N TYR A 29 4.44 -3.19 1.41
CA TYR A 29 5.06 -2.25 0.47
C TYR A 29 6.58 -2.21 0.63
N LYS A 30 7.08 -2.06 1.87
CA LYS A 30 8.52 -2.04 2.18
C LYS A 30 9.22 -3.33 1.76
N GLN A 31 8.54 -4.47 1.90
CA GLN A 31 9.07 -5.77 1.50
C GLN A 31 8.96 -6.02 -0.02
N LYS A 32 8.48 -5.05 -0.81
CA LYS A 32 8.21 -5.17 -2.25
C LYS A 32 7.27 -6.34 -2.59
N ILE A 33 6.42 -6.73 -1.64
CA ILE A 33 5.41 -7.78 -1.82
C ILE A 33 4.16 -7.17 -2.42
N PHE A 34 3.75 -6.01 -1.89
CA PHE A 34 2.66 -5.22 -2.45
C PHE A 34 3.20 -4.01 -3.20
N THR A 35 2.56 -3.66 -4.30
CA THR A 35 2.79 -2.40 -5.01
C THR A 35 2.01 -1.26 -4.39
N PHE A 36 2.26 -0.03 -4.85
CA PHE A 36 1.52 1.14 -4.40
C PHE A 36 0.00 0.98 -4.60
N GLY A 37 -0.41 0.48 -5.78
CA GLY A 37 -1.83 0.27 -6.11
C GLY A 37 -2.51 -0.76 -5.19
N GLN A 38 -1.82 -1.86 -4.88
CA GLN A 38 -2.33 -2.89 -3.97
C GLN A 38 -2.52 -2.36 -2.55
N VAL A 39 -1.56 -1.59 -2.04
CA VAL A 39 -1.64 -0.96 -0.71
C VAL A 39 -2.78 0.04 -0.68
N ARG A 40 -2.94 0.85 -1.73
CA ARG A 40 -4.02 1.84 -1.82
C ARG A 40 -5.39 1.19 -1.74
N ARG A 41 -5.59 0.07 -2.48
CA ARG A 41 -6.82 -0.73 -2.43
C ARG A 41 -7.00 -1.39 -1.07
N LEU A 42 -5.95 -1.95 -0.47
CA LEU A 42 -5.99 -2.56 0.86
C LEU A 42 -6.47 -1.56 1.93
N LEU A 43 -6.00 -0.32 1.85
CA LEU A 43 -6.34 0.72 2.81
C LEU A 43 -7.63 1.48 2.44
N ASN A 44 -8.15 1.28 1.23
CA ASN A 44 -9.28 2.02 0.66
C ASN A 44 -9.12 3.54 0.80
N VAL A 45 -7.95 4.06 0.43
CA VAL A 45 -7.61 5.48 0.52
C VAL A 45 -7.35 6.09 -0.86
N SER A 46 -7.37 7.42 -0.93
CA SER A 46 -6.94 8.15 -2.12
C SER A 46 -5.42 8.04 -2.33
N VAL A 47 -4.95 8.41 -3.54
CA VAL A 47 -3.52 8.48 -3.86
C VAL A 47 -2.79 9.45 -2.92
N TRP A 48 -3.37 10.63 -2.70
CA TRP A 48 -2.83 11.65 -1.81
C TRP A 48 -2.71 11.18 -0.35
N GLU A 49 -3.73 10.48 0.16
CA GLU A 49 -3.69 9.93 1.51
C GLU A 49 -2.61 8.86 1.67
N LEU A 50 -2.49 7.93 0.71
CA LEU A 50 -1.42 6.93 0.77
C LEU A 50 -0.04 7.60 0.71
N GLN A 51 0.12 8.59 -0.15
CA GLN A 51 1.34 9.38 -0.25
C GLN A 51 1.71 10.10 1.05
N LYS A 52 0.72 10.58 1.81
CA LYS A 52 0.91 11.19 3.12
C LYS A 52 1.30 10.15 4.17
N ILE A 53 0.61 9.01 4.21
CA ILE A 53 0.90 7.88 5.11
C ILE A 53 2.35 7.39 4.90
N LEU A 54 2.77 7.17 3.66
CA LEU A 54 4.15 6.77 3.36
C LEU A 54 5.18 7.82 3.83
N GLY A 55 4.86 9.11 3.68
CA GLY A 55 5.71 10.21 4.14
C GLY A 55 5.83 10.28 5.67
N GLU A 56 4.72 10.13 6.39
CA GLU A 56 4.69 10.11 7.86
C GLU A 56 5.48 8.93 8.45
N HIS A 57 5.44 7.78 7.78
CA HIS A 57 6.20 6.58 8.16
C HIS A 57 7.63 6.56 7.59
N LYS A 58 8.11 7.68 7.01
CA LYS A 58 9.45 7.89 6.42
C LYS A 58 9.85 6.79 5.45
N ILE A 59 8.90 6.34 4.65
CA ILE A 59 9.12 5.31 3.64
C ILE A 59 9.58 6.01 2.37
N GLU A 60 10.77 5.65 1.89
CA GLU A 60 11.27 6.17 0.64
C GLU A 60 10.32 5.74 -0.50
N ARG A 61 9.92 6.71 -1.32
CA ARG A 61 9.06 6.45 -2.47
C ARG A 61 9.89 5.77 -3.54
N HIS A 62 9.86 4.44 -3.56
CA HIS A 62 10.43 3.67 -4.66
C HIS A 62 9.40 3.63 -5.79
N TYR A 63 9.28 4.73 -6.56
CA TYR A 63 8.58 4.69 -7.84
C TYR A 63 9.46 3.91 -8.84
N GLU A 64 9.44 2.58 -8.70
CA GLU A 64 10.25 1.66 -9.50
C GLU A 64 9.42 1.09 -10.67
N GLU A 65 10.08 0.42 -11.61
CA GLU A 65 9.46 -0.24 -12.78
C GLU A 65 8.29 -1.16 -12.42
N ALA A 66 8.25 -1.68 -11.20
CA ALA A 66 7.14 -2.48 -10.67
C ALA A 66 5.83 -1.68 -10.50
N ASP A 67 5.90 -0.40 -10.13
CA ASP A 67 4.70 0.46 -10.04
C ASP A 67 4.16 0.76 -11.45
N LEU A 68 5.04 0.96 -12.43
CA LEU A 68 4.65 1.11 -13.85
C LEU A 68 4.04 -0.18 -14.41
N ALA A 69 4.62 -1.34 -14.09
CA ALA A 69 4.12 -2.63 -14.54
C ALA A 69 2.74 -2.95 -13.95
N GLU A 70 2.48 -2.56 -12.69
CA GLU A 70 1.14 -2.73 -12.12
C GLU A 70 0.12 -1.72 -12.65
N ASP A 71 0.52 -0.47 -12.93
CA ASP A 71 -0.36 0.46 -13.61
C ASP A 71 -0.78 -0.09 -14.98
N LEU A 72 0.16 -0.64 -15.76
CA LEU A 72 -0.14 -1.35 -17.01
C LEU A 72 -1.04 -2.57 -16.79
N ALA A 73 -0.78 -3.40 -15.78
CA ALA A 73 -1.61 -4.56 -15.49
C ALA A 73 -3.02 -4.19 -15.00
N SER A 74 -3.18 -3.04 -14.32
CA SER A 74 -4.48 -2.54 -13.85
C SER A 74 -5.32 -1.99 -15.01
N ILE A 75 -4.66 -1.34 -15.96
CA ILE A 75 -5.20 -0.93 -17.26
C ILE A 75 -5.69 -2.17 -18.04
N GLU A 76 -4.86 -3.21 -18.17
CA GLU A 76 -5.23 -4.46 -18.86
C GLU A 76 -6.39 -5.20 -18.19
N ARG A 77 -6.48 -5.17 -16.85
CA ARG A 77 -7.55 -5.83 -16.09
C ARG A 77 -8.89 -5.09 -16.11
N GLY A 78 -8.94 -3.86 -16.60
CA GLY A 78 -10.18 -3.08 -16.60
C GLY A 78 -10.46 -2.34 -15.30
N ASP A 79 -9.51 -2.31 -14.36
CA ASP A 79 -9.63 -1.69 -13.04
C ASP A 79 -9.38 -0.17 -13.12
N TRP A 80 -10.02 0.52 -14.08
CA TRP A 80 -9.77 1.94 -14.41
C TRP A 80 -10.31 2.92 -13.37
N GLU A 81 -11.22 2.49 -12.51
CA GLU A 81 -11.70 3.26 -11.34
C GLU A 81 -10.54 3.63 -10.40
N ALA A 82 -9.41 2.91 -10.49
CA ALA A 82 -8.19 3.22 -9.76
C ALA A 82 -7.48 4.50 -10.22
N PHE A 83 -7.72 4.95 -11.47
CA PHE A 83 -7.07 6.12 -12.08
C PHE A 83 -7.95 7.38 -12.08
N LEU A 84 -9.26 7.25 -11.81
CA LEU A 84 -10.22 8.35 -11.92
C LEU A 84 -10.23 9.34 -10.73
N PHE A 85 -9.34 9.15 -9.75
CA PHE A 85 -9.15 10.07 -8.62
C PHE A 85 -7.74 10.69 -8.62
N PHE A 86 -7.36 11.24 -9.77
CA PHE A 86 -6.28 12.24 -9.86
C PHE A 86 -6.75 13.60 -9.33
#